data_AF-A0A151QSE9-F1
#
_entry.id   AF-A0A151QSE9-F1
#
_cell.length_a   1.000
_cell.length_b   1.000
_cell.length_c   1.000
_cell.angle_alpha   90.00
_cell.angle_beta   90.00
_cell.angle_gamma   90.00
#
_symmetry.space_group_name_H-M   'P 1'
#
loop_
_entity.id
_entity.type
_entity.pdbx_description
1 polymer ?
#
loop_
_entity_poly.entity_id
_entity_poly.type
_entity_poly.pdbx_seq_one_letter_code
_entity_poly.pdbx_strand_id
1 'polypeptide(L)' 'MLDNKAQREWAKAGAIRLVDLSQEYFLVQFTVEEDYKHILFEGPWMIADHYIVVQQWHPFLMVSSH' A
#
# COMPACT_ATOMS: atom_id res chain seq x y z
N MET A 1 0.67 -2.39 15.27
CA MET A 1 -0.16 -1.17 15.42
C MET A 1 -0.48 -0.53 14.07
N LEU A 2 0.48 -0.42 13.14
CA LEU A 2 0.24 0.07 11.77
C LEU A 2 -0.63 -0.90 10.95
N ASP A 3 -0.38 -2.21 11.12
CA ASP A 3 -1.11 -3.31 10.50
C ASP A 3 -2.62 -3.23 10.76
N ASN A 4 -3.04 -3.16 12.03
CA ASN A 4 -4.45 -3.16 12.39
C ASN A 4 -5.18 -1.86 11.96
N LYS A 5 -4.48 -0.72 11.95
CA LYS A 5 -5.06 0.53 11.46
C LYS A 5 -5.22 0.51 9.94
N ALA A 6 -4.20 0.06 9.22
CA ALA A 6 -4.26 -0.13 7.78
C ALA A 6 -5.36 -1.13 7.38
N GLN A 7 -5.50 -2.25 8.11
CA GLN A 7 -6.62 -3.18 7.87
C GLN A 7 -7.96 -2.47 7.95
N ARG A 8 -8.19 -1.65 8.98
CA ARG A 8 -9.51 -1.03 9.19
C ARG A 8 -9.80 0.10 8.21
N GLU A 9 -8.78 0.83 7.76
CA GLU A 9 -8.97 2.01 6.90
C GLU A 9 -8.80 1.71 5.41
N TRP A 10 -8.05 0.66 5.04
CA TRP A 10 -7.71 0.36 3.65
C TRP A 10 -8.35 -0.90 3.09
N ALA A 11 -8.82 -1.83 3.92
CA ALA A 11 -9.62 -2.96 3.48
C ALA A 11 -11.10 -2.58 3.44
N LYS A 12 -11.66 -2.27 2.26
CA LYS A 12 -13.12 -2.09 2.13
C LYS A 12 -13.83 -3.44 2.04
N ALA A 13 -13.26 -4.41 1.32
CA ALA A 13 -13.90 -5.69 1.06
C ALA A 13 -13.03 -6.91 1.39
N GLY A 14 -11.73 -6.85 1.10
CA GLY A 14 -10.79 -7.97 1.23
C GLY A 14 -9.74 -7.77 2.31
N ALA A 15 -9.07 -8.84 2.72
CA ALA A 15 -7.93 -8.70 3.62
C ALA A 15 -6.77 -8.03 2.89
N ILE A 16 -6.03 -7.16 3.60
CA ILE A 16 -4.76 -6.66 3.10
C ILE A 16 -3.62 -7.37 3.82
N ARG A 17 -2.40 -7.33 3.28
CA ARG A 17 -1.21 -7.82 3.97
C ARG A 17 -0.13 -6.77 3.84
N LEU A 18 0.39 -6.31 4.97
CA LEU A 18 1.54 -5.42 5.00
C LEU A 18 2.82 -6.22 5.19
N VAL A 19 3.81 -5.93 4.38
CA VAL A 19 5.18 -6.43 4.48
C VAL A 19 6.09 -5.24 4.71
N ASP A 20 6.79 -5.23 5.84
CA ASP A 20 7.79 -4.21 6.15
C ASP A 20 9.03 -4.40 5.25
N LEU A 21 9.42 -3.36 4.52
CA LEU A 21 10.62 -3.34 3.67
C LEU A 21 11.78 -2.57 4.31
N SER A 22 11.65 -2.15 5.58
CA SER A 22 12.53 -1.25 6.31
C SER A 22 12.55 0.21 5.80
N GLN A 23 13.12 1.11 6.61
CA GLN A 23 13.22 2.56 6.31
C GLN A 23 11.87 3.22 5.99
N GLU A 24 10.82 2.87 6.74
CA GLU A 24 9.46 3.46 6.59
C GLU A 24 8.76 3.10 5.27
N TYR A 25 9.31 2.14 4.51
CA TYR A 25 8.66 1.57 3.33
C TYR A 25 7.89 0.31 3.68
N PHE A 26 6.67 0.21 3.16
CA PHE A 26 5.79 -0.93 3.33
C PHE A 26 5.26 -1.37 1.98
N LEU A 27 5.25 -2.68 1.74
CA LEU A 27 4.51 -3.28 0.64
C LEU A 27 3.13 -3.68 1.14
N VAL A 28 2.09 -3.21 0.48
CA VAL A 28 0.71 -3.60 0.76
C VAL A 28 0.23 -4.53 -0.35
N GLN A 29 -0.14 -5.75 0.01
CA GLN A 29 -0.77 -6.71 -0.88
C GLN A 29 -2.27 -6.73 -0.60
N PHE A 30 -3.07 -6.63 -1.65
CA PHE A 30 -4.54 -6.64 -1.56
C PHE A 30 -5.07 -7.95 -2.11
N THR A 31 -6.08 -8.54 -1.46
CA THR A 31 -6.78 -9.71 -2.02
C THR A 31 -7.85 -9.34 -3.04
N VAL A 32 -8.29 -8.08 -3.05
CA VAL A 32 -9.36 -7.56 -3.91
C VAL A 32 -8.86 -6.34 -4.68
N GLU A 33 -9.14 -6.29 -5.98
CA GLU A 33 -8.69 -5.20 -6.86
C GLU A 33 -9.35 -3.86 -6.52
N GLU A 34 -10.60 -3.87 -6.06
CA GLU A 34 -11.31 -2.65 -5.65
C GLU A 34 -10.62 -1.94 -4.49
N ASP A 35 -10.13 -2.69 -3.49
CA ASP A 35 -9.35 -2.13 -2.38
C ASP A 35 -8.02 -1.53 -2.87
N TYR A 36 -7.36 -2.20 -3.83
CA TYR A 36 -6.16 -1.67 -4.46
C TYR A 36 -6.41 -0.35 -5.20
N LYS A 37 -7.46 -0.31 -6.03
CA LYS A 37 -7.85 0.90 -6.79
C LYS A 37 -8.26 2.03 -5.85
N HIS A 38 -8.98 1.72 -4.78
CA HIS A 38 -9.37 2.68 -3.76
C HIS A 38 -8.14 3.39 -3.19
N ILE A 39 -7.14 2.62 -2.74
CA ILE A 39 -5.92 3.19 -2.17
C ILE A 39 -5.12 3.97 -3.20
N LEU A 40 -5.05 3.50 -4.44
CA LEU A 40 -4.25 4.17 -5.46
C LEU A 40 -4.87 5.50 -5.94
N PHE A 41 -6.20 5.58 -6.03
CA PHE A 41 -6.88 6.69 -6.71
C PHE A 41 -7.69 7.62 -5.81
N GLU A 42 -8.10 7.21 -4.62
CA GLU A 42 -8.96 8.02 -3.74
C GLU A 42 -8.19 8.76 -2.63
N GLY A 43 -6.86 8.85 -2.74
CA GLY A 43 -5.99 9.53 -1.75
C GLY A 43 -6.15 11.06 -1.73
N PRO A 44 -5.57 11.75 -0.72
CA PRO A 44 -4.42 11.35 0.11
C PRO A 44 -4.76 10.57 1.39
N TRP A 45 -3.83 9.72 1.83
CA TRP A 45 -3.97 8.87 3.03
C TRP A 45 -3.10 9.36 4.18
N MET A 46 -3.64 9.27 5.40
CA MET A 46 -2.89 9.51 6.63
C MET A 46 -3.04 8.32 7.57
N ILE A 47 -1.91 7.82 8.09
CA ILE A 47 -1.92 6.84 9.18
C ILE A 47 -1.10 7.41 10.34
N ALA A 48 -1.72 7.44 11.51
CA ALA A 48 -1.08 7.88 12.76
C ALA A 48 -0.35 9.23 12.62
N ASP A 49 -1.02 10.23 12.02
CA ASP A 49 -0.49 11.59 11.77
C ASP A 49 0.61 11.70 10.69
N HIS A 50 0.93 10.60 10.00
CA HIS A 50 1.90 10.58 8.91
C HIS A 50 1.19 10.46 7.56
N TYR A 51 1.55 11.33 6.61
CA TYR A 51 1.07 11.23 5.23
C TYR A 51 1.74 10.06 4.53
N ILE A 52 0.93 9.23 3.88
CA ILE A 52 1.41 8.08 3.13
C ILE A 52 1.40 8.42 1.65
N VAL A 53 2.56 8.27 1.00
CA VAL A 53 2.66 8.28 -0.45
C VAL A 53 2.45 6.86 -0.94
N VAL A 54 1.42 6.67 -1.75
CA VAL A 54 1.09 5.39 -2.37
C VAL A 54 1.62 5.36 -3.79
N GLN A 55 2.26 4.26 -4.16
CA GLN A 55 2.73 4.04 -5.53
C GLN A 55 2.42 2.60 -5.91
N GLN A 56 2.00 2.39 -7.17
CA GLN A 56 1.89 1.05 -7.73
C GLN A 56 3.24 0.33 -7.62
N TRP A 57 3.21 -0.91 -7.13
CA TRP A 57 4.39 -1.76 -7.08
C TRP A 57 4.79 -2.18 -8.50
N HIS A 58 6.07 -1.99 -8.83
CA HIS A 58 6.65 -2.40 -10.10
C HIS A 58 7.75 -3.43 -9.82
N PRO A 59 7.50 -4.74 -10.02
CA PRO A 59 8.49 -5.79 -9.74
C PRO A 59 9.66 -5.79 -10.73
N PHE A 60 9.59 -5.02 -11.82
CA PHE A 60 10.64 -4.87 -12.81
C PHE A 60 11.06 -3.40 -12.90
N LEU A 61 12.21 -3.09 -12.31
CA LEU A 61 13.06 -2.06 -12.88
C LEU A 61 13.56 -2.63 -14.20
N MET A 62 13.14 -2.07 -15.34
CA MET A 62 13.76 -2.43 -16.61
C MET A 62 15.27 -2.18 -16.44
N VAL A 63 16.05 -3.25 -16.47
CA VAL A 63 17.48 -3.15 -16.74
C VAL A 63 17.57 -2.48 -18.09
N SER A 64 17.85 -1.18 -18.11
CA SER A 64 18.30 -0.51 -19.31
C SER A 64 19.67 -1.09 -19.62
N SER A 65 19.69 -2.17 -20.40
CA SER A 65 20.90 -2.69 -21.03
C SER A 65 21.45 -1.58 -21.93
N HIS A 66 22.64 -1.11 -21.56
CA HIS A 66 23.44 -0.18 -22.33
C HIS A 66 24.32 -0.93 -23.34
#